data_AF-A0A813FPN3-F1
#
_entry.id   AF-A0A813FPN3-F1
#
_cell.length_a   1.000
_cell.length_b   1.000
_cell.length_c   1.000
_cell.angle_alpha   90.00
_cell.angle_beta   90.00
_cell.angle_gamma   90.00
#
_symmetry.space_group_name_H-M   'P 1'
#
loop_
_entity.id
_entity.type
_entity.pdbx_description
1 polymer ?
#
loop_
_entity_poly.entity_id
_entity_poly.type
_entity_poly.pdbx_seq_one_letter_code
_entity_poly.pdbx_strand_id
1 'polypeptide(L)'
;VTLEVSCVDTGGVLATWNRENPTKVVRASYKLLAVNGQSKKTAMLQALAGNCVVELIFLSQDSPAKSPAASPKASAQAQQAGLKRQASLEARQE
;
A
#
# COMPACT_ATOMS: atom_id res chain seq x y z
N VAL A 1 -5.38 15.85 -22.75
CA VAL A 1 -5.26 14.38 -22.59
C VAL A 1 -4.31 14.12 -21.42
N THR A 2 -4.80 13.52 -20.34
CA THR A 2 -4.00 13.13 -19.17
C THR A 2 -3.47 11.71 -19.32
N LEU A 3 -2.44 11.34 -18.57
CA LEU A 3 -1.98 9.96 -18.46
C LEU A 3 -2.82 9.24 -17.39
N GLU A 4 -3.06 7.94 -17.58
CA GLU A 4 -3.82 7.11 -16.66
C GLU A 4 -2.99 5.90 -16.26
N VAL A 5 -3.07 5.52 -14.98
CA VAL A 5 -2.45 4.29 -14.47
C VAL A 5 -3.29 3.11 -14.94
N SER A 6 -2.76 2.29 -15.84
CA SER A 6 -3.45 1.08 -16.27
C SER A 6 -3.28 -0.07 -15.27
N CYS A 7 -2.11 -0.19 -14.65
CA CYS A 7 -1.77 -1.24 -13.70
C CYS A 7 -0.63 -0.77 -12.79
N VAL A 8 -0.50 -1.40 -11.61
CA VAL A 8 0.66 -1.27 -10.72
C VAL A 8 1.33 -2.64 -10.64
N ASP A 9 2.60 -2.71 -11.02
CA ASP A 9 3.40 -3.93 -10.87
C ASP A 9 3.53 -4.29 -9.38
N THR A 10 3.10 -5.50 -9.02
CA THR A 10 2.99 -5.98 -7.63
C THR A 10 4.35 -6.17 -6.95
N GLY A 11 5.40 -6.40 -7.75
CA GLY A 11 6.79 -6.46 -7.29
C GLY A 11 7.53 -5.13 -7.36
N GLY A 12 6.92 -4.10 -7.98
CA GLY A 12 7.56 -2.83 -8.24
C GLY A 12 7.64 -1.89 -7.03
N VAL A 13 8.45 -0.83 -7.18
CA VAL A 13 8.67 0.20 -6.15
C VAL A 13 7.35 0.84 -5.71
N LEU A 14 6.43 1.10 -6.64
CA LEU A 14 5.14 1.72 -6.33
C LEU A 14 4.23 0.78 -5.50
N ALA A 15 4.28 -0.53 -5.72
CA ALA A 15 3.54 -1.48 -4.88
C ALA A 15 4.11 -1.56 -3.46
N THR A 16 5.44 -1.49 -3.31
CA THR A 16 6.08 -1.37 -1.99
C THR A 16 5.65 -0.10 -1.27
N TRP A 17 5.73 1.04 -1.96
CA TRP A 17 5.29 2.32 -1.41
C TRP A 17 3.80 2.31 -0.99
N ASN A 18 2.93 1.70 -1.80
CA ASN A 18 1.51 1.55 -1.46
C ASN A 18 1.27 0.74 -0.18
N ARG A 19 2.04 -0.32 0.07
CA ARG A 19 1.94 -1.14 1.30
C ARG A 19 2.36 -0.34 2.54
N GLU A 20 3.38 0.50 2.39
CA GLU A 20 3.91 1.34 3.47
C GLU A 20 3.04 2.59 3.71
N ASN A 21 2.26 3.02 2.70
CA ASN A 21 1.44 4.23 2.75
C ASN A 21 -0.04 3.91 2.45
N PRO A 22 -0.74 3.15 3.33
CA PRO A 22 -2.10 2.67 3.07
C PRO A 22 -3.15 3.78 2.94
N THR A 23 -2.86 4.99 3.41
CA THR A 23 -3.74 6.16 3.29
C THR A 23 -3.55 6.94 1.98
N LYS A 24 -2.52 6.62 1.19
CA LYS A 24 -2.16 7.35 -0.04
C LYS A 24 -2.00 6.43 -1.26
N VAL A 25 -2.59 5.25 -1.22
CA VAL A 25 -2.41 4.20 -2.24
C VAL A 25 -2.73 4.70 -3.65
N VAL A 26 -1.81 4.47 -4.58
CA VAL A 26 -2.02 4.66 -6.03
C VAL A 26 -2.61 3.39 -6.63
N ARG A 27 -3.69 3.52 -7.40
CA ARG A 27 -4.41 2.40 -8.01
C ARG A 27 -4.48 2.55 -9.53
N ALA A 28 -4.83 1.44 -10.19
CA ALA A 28 -5.30 1.52 -11.57
C ALA A 28 -6.48 2.51 -11.68
N SER A 29 -6.62 3.12 -12.85
CA SER A 29 -7.58 4.18 -13.18
C SER A 29 -7.31 5.55 -12.53
N TYR A 30 -6.26 5.71 -11.73
CA TYR A 30 -5.85 7.04 -11.26
C TYR A 30 -5.27 7.84 -12.42
N LYS A 31 -5.58 9.13 -12.47
CA LYS A 31 -5.07 10.04 -13.51
C LYS A 31 -3.82 10.73 -13.00
N LEU A 32 -2.73 10.63 -13.74
CA LEU A 32 -1.50 11.34 -13.46
C LEU A 32 -1.63 12.78 -13.96
N LEU A 33 -1.56 13.72 -13.02
CA LEU A 33 -1.70 15.16 -13.27
C LEU A 33 -0.35 15.82 -13.53
N ALA A 34 0.68 15.41 -12.79
CA ALA A 34 2.02 15.94 -12.96
C ALA A 34 3.12 14.96 -12.52
N VAL A 35 4.31 15.14 -13.10
CA VAL A 35 5.55 14.45 -12.74
C VAL A 35 6.66 15.49 -12.62
N ASN A 36 7.28 15.63 -11.45
CA ASN A 36 8.38 16.59 -11.24
C ASN A 36 8.03 18.02 -11.75
N GLY A 37 6.83 18.50 -11.42
CA GLY A 37 6.31 19.79 -11.88
C GLY A 37 5.87 19.86 -13.35
N GLN A 38 6.06 18.80 -14.15
CA GLN A 38 5.62 18.73 -15.54
C GLN A 38 4.18 18.23 -15.64
N SER A 39 3.31 18.96 -16.35
CA SER A 39 1.90 18.59 -16.57
C SER A 39 1.55 18.29 -18.03
N LYS A 40 2.48 18.53 -18.96
CA LYS A 40 2.31 18.20 -20.38
C LYS A 40 2.65 16.72 -20.60
N LYS A 41 1.80 15.98 -21.32
CA LYS A 41 1.93 14.53 -21.56
C LYS A 41 3.35 14.09 -21.95
N THR A 42 3.93 14.72 -22.97
CA THR A 42 5.28 14.37 -23.46
C THR A 42 6.35 14.63 -22.40
N ALA A 43 6.26 15.75 -21.68
CA ALA A 43 7.22 16.11 -20.64
C ALA A 43 7.11 15.16 -19.42
N MET A 44 5.89 14.74 -19.06
CA MET A 44 5.67 13.74 -18.02
C MET A 44 6.32 12.39 -18.40
N LEU A 45 6.12 11.92 -19.63
CA LEU A 45 6.74 10.67 -20.10
C LEU A 45 8.26 10.75 -20.11
N GLN A 46 8.82 11.88 -20.54
CA GLN A 46 10.26 12.09 -20.53
C GLN A 46 10.83 12.12 -19.10
N ALA A 47 10.11 12.75 -18.15
CA ALA A 47 10.50 12.76 -16.74
C ALA A 47 10.45 11.35 -16.12
N LEU A 48 9.45 10.53 -16.49
CA LEU A 48 9.34 9.13 -16.05
C LEU A 48 10.42 8.22 -16.65
N ALA A 49 10.89 8.53 -17.86
CA ALA A 49 11.93 7.75 -18.54
C ALA A 49 13.35 8.04 -18.02
N GLY A 50 13.52 9.08 -17.19
CA GLY A 50 14.81 9.41 -16.58
C GLY A 50 15.15 8.53 -15.39
N ASN A 51 16.45 8.40 -15.09
CA ASN A 51 16.93 7.80 -13.84
C ASN A 51 17.00 8.86 -12.73
N CYS A 52 15.84 9.37 -12.30
CA CYS A 52 15.76 10.39 -11.25
C CYS A 52 14.69 10.05 -10.22
N VAL A 53 14.74 10.75 -9.07
CA VAL A 53 13.65 10.73 -8.10
C VAL A 53 12.41 11.37 -8.75
N VAL A 54 11.26 10.72 -8.59
CA VAL A 54 9.99 11.17 -9.18
C VAL A 54 9.01 11.60 -8.11
N GLU A 55 8.56 12.84 -8.21
CA GLU A 55 7.37 13.36 -7.55
C GLU A 55 6.18 13.17 -8.48
N LEU A 56 5.15 12.47 -8.02
CA LEU A 56 3.96 12.15 -8.80
C LEU A 56 2.72 12.75 -8.13
N ILE A 57 1.93 13.49 -8.91
CA ILE A 57 0.66 14.04 -8.47
C ILE A 57 -0.47 13.29 -9.19
N PHE A 58 -1.28 12.57 -8.41
CA PHE A 58 -2.41 11.81 -8.93
C PHE A 58 -3.75 12.47 -8.56
N LEU A 59 -4.71 12.37 -9.46
CA LEU A 59 -6.12 12.54 -9.15
C LEU A 59 -6.71 11.17 -8.80
N SER A 60 -7.08 11.00 -7.54
CA SER A 60 -7.84 9.83 -7.10
C SER A 60 -9.22 9.80 -7.77
N GLN A 61 -9.64 8.60 -8.17
CA GLN A 61 -11.02 8.33 -8.61
C GLN A 61 -11.86 7.71 -7.48
N ASP A 62 -11.28 7.48 -6.30
CA ASP A 62 -12.06 7.04 -5.15
C ASP A 62 -12.96 8.19 -4.68
N SER A 63 -14.27 7.99 -4.80
CA SER A 63 -15.21 8.78 -4.01
C SER A 63 -14.89 8.59 -2.53
N PRO A 64 -15.01 9.63 -1.67
CA PRO A 64 -14.68 9.53 -0.25
C PRO A 64 -15.58 8.59 0.58
N ALA A 65 -16.36 7.71 -0.05
CA ALA A 65 -17.15 6.71 0.63
C ALA A 65 -16.34 5.43 0.80
N LYS A 66 -15.94 5.19 2.05
CA LYS A 66 -15.44 3.93 2.62
C LYS A 66 -13.92 3.81 2.69
N SER A 67 -13.34 4.58 3.62
CA SER A 67 -12.19 4.09 4.39
C SER A 67 -12.49 2.69 4.90
N PRO A 68 -11.78 1.62 4.48
CA PRO A 68 -11.73 0.43 5.30
C PRO A 68 -10.90 0.83 6.51
N ALA A 69 -11.57 1.03 7.64
CA ALA A 69 -10.93 1.07 8.93
C ALA A 69 -9.86 -0.02 8.95
N ALA A 70 -8.60 0.39 9.08
CA ALA A 70 -7.49 -0.50 9.33
C ALA A 70 -7.93 -1.40 10.49
N SER A 71 -8.25 -2.67 10.18
CA SER A 71 -8.53 -3.66 11.19
C SER A 71 -7.19 -4.07 11.78
N PRO A 72 -6.90 -3.82 13.07
CA PRO A 72 -5.76 -4.41 13.72
C PRO A 72 -6.11 -5.87 14.02
N LYS A 73 -5.94 -6.75 13.03
CA LYS A 73 -6.06 -8.20 13.23
C LYS A 73 -4.85 -8.91 12.64
N ALA A 74 -3.67 -8.56 13.16
CA ALA A 74 -2.46 -9.37 12.97
C ALA A 74 -1.59 -9.45 14.25
N SER A 75 -2.16 -9.17 15.43
CA SER A 75 -1.40 -9.13 16.69
C SER A 75 -1.96 -10.00 17.82
N ALA A 76 -3.09 -10.70 17.63
CA ALA A 76 -3.74 -11.44 18.72
C ALA A 76 -3.51 -12.96 18.72
N GLN A 77 -2.78 -13.52 17.75
CA GLN A 77 -2.67 -14.99 17.59
C GLN A 77 -1.31 -15.58 18.01
N ALA A 78 -0.42 -14.78 18.60
CA ALA A 78 0.88 -15.25 19.09
C ALA A 78 0.92 -15.55 20.61
N GLN A 79 -0.14 -15.24 21.38
CA GLN A 79 -0.11 -15.35 22.86
C GLN A 79 -0.85 -16.57 23.46
N GLN A 80 -1.51 -17.43 22.67
CA GLN A 80 -2.26 -18.57 23.21
C GLN A 80 -1.54 -19.94 23.18
N ALA A 81 -0.31 -20.02 22.67
CA ALA A 81 0.45 -21.28 22.65
C ALA A 81 1.22 -21.57 23.97
N GLY A 82 1.33 -20.61 24.88
CA GLY A 82 2.15 -20.73 26.10
C GLY A 82 1.45 -21.32 27.33
N LEU A 83 0.11 -21.31 27.40
CA LEU A 83 -0.61 -21.59 28.67
C LEU A 83 -1.20 -23.00 28.81
N LYS A 84 -0.92 -23.93 27.88
CA LYS A 84 -1.43 -25.31 27.97
C LYS A 84 -0.40 -26.35 28.46
N ARG A 85 0.83 -25.96 28.76
CA ARG A 85 1.83 -26.89 29.35
C ARG A 85 1.80 -26.95 30.88
N GLN A 86 1.24 -25.95 31.55
CA GLN A 86 1.25 -25.90 33.02
C GLN A 86 0.16 -26.76 33.67
N ALA A 87 -0.98 -26.97 33.01
CA ALA A 87 -2.09 -27.73 33.59
C ALA A 87 -1.95 -29.28 33.53
N SER A 88 -0.91 -29.82 32.88
CA SER A 88 -0.73 -31.28 32.76
C SER A 88 0.33 -31.85 33.72
N LEU A 89 1.04 -31.01 34.47
CA LEU A 89 2.07 -31.46 35.43
C LEU A 89 1.53 -31.61 36.86
N GLU A 90 0.37 -31.03 37.19
CA GLU A 90 -0.24 -31.16 38.52
C GLU A 90 -1.14 -32.40 38.67
N ALA A 91 -1.47 -33.10 37.58
CA ALA A 91 -2.26 -34.35 37.62
C ALA A 91 -1.41 -35.62 37.82
N ARG A 92 -0.17 -35.49 38.31
CA ARG A 92 0.75 -36.62 38.58
C ARG A 92 1.22 -36.70 40.04
N GLN A 93 0.67 -35.88 40.92
CA GLN A 93 0.91 -35.96 42.37
C GLN A 93 -0.42 -36.06 43.13
N GLU A 94 -1.20 -37.09 42.83
CA GLU A 94 -2.11 -37.74 43.78
C GLU A 94 -2.08 -39.25 43.53
#